data_AF-A0A9D7H295-F1
#
_entry.id   AF-A0A9D7H295-F1
#
_cell.length_a   1.000
_cell.length_b   1.000
_cell.length_c   1.000
_cell.angle_alpha   90.00
_cell.angle_beta   90.00
_cell.angle_gamma   90.00
#
_symmetry.space_group_name_H-M   'P 1'
#
loop_
_entity.id
_entity.type
_entity.pdbx_description
1 polymer ?
#
loop_
_entity_poly.entity_id
_entity_poly.type
_entity_poly.pdbx_seq_one_letter_code
_entity_poly.pdbx_strand_id
1 'polypeptide(L)'
;MKKATKTKPKSKHQEPSKASLKDIPEVDFTKVRARSNPYAARIAKEGITVQVGRGRPRKLEEVGGTSPRSVRFPDDVWEKLERRAKKEGISLHAALRRAILAWLDHAA
;
A
#
# COMPACT_ATOMS: atom_id res chain seq x y z
N MET A 1 9.58 -38.73 -6.10
CA MET A 1 9.31 -38.30 -7.50
C MET A 1 8.24 -37.21 -7.47
N LYS A 2 8.55 -35.95 -7.77
CA LYS A 2 7.57 -34.85 -7.81
C LYS A 2 7.02 -34.72 -9.24
N LYS A 3 5.70 -34.87 -9.42
CA LYS A 3 5.04 -34.70 -10.73
C LYS A 3 5.04 -33.20 -11.09
N ALA A 4 5.56 -32.88 -12.27
CA ALA A 4 5.50 -31.54 -12.85
C ALA A 4 4.08 -31.23 -13.32
N THR A 5 3.44 -30.23 -12.72
CA THR A 5 2.16 -29.69 -13.18
C THR A 5 2.38 -28.80 -14.40
N LYS A 6 1.71 -29.09 -15.52
CA LYS A 6 1.76 -28.28 -16.74
C LYS A 6 1.07 -26.93 -16.50
N THR A 7 1.84 -25.85 -16.42
CA THR A 7 1.33 -24.47 -16.32
C THR A 7 0.69 -24.03 -17.63
N LYS A 8 -0.59 -23.63 -17.62
CA LYS A 8 -1.26 -23.05 -18.79
C LYS A 8 -0.56 -21.76 -19.23
N PRO A 9 -0.40 -21.49 -20.54
CA PRO A 9 0.20 -20.26 -21.02
C PRO A 9 -0.70 -19.07 -20.64
N LYS A 10 -0.13 -18.06 -19.98
CA LYS A 10 -0.82 -16.81 -19.64
C LYS A 10 -1.19 -16.08 -20.93
N SER A 11 -2.45 -15.71 -21.12
CA SER A 11 -2.87 -14.89 -22.25
C SER A 11 -2.13 -13.56 -22.22
N LYS A 12 -1.38 -13.24 -23.28
CA LYS A 12 -0.78 -11.92 -23.43
C LYS A 12 -1.93 -10.92 -23.53
N HIS A 13 -2.02 -9.96 -22.62
CA HIS A 13 -2.88 -8.79 -22.81
C HIS A 13 -2.40 -8.08 -24.07
N GLN A 14 -3.17 -8.21 -25.15
CA GLN A 14 -2.99 -7.46 -26.38
C GLN A 14 -3.58 -6.07 -26.19
N GLU A 15 -2.98 -5.09 -26.87
CA GLU A 15 -3.60 -3.77 -27.00
C GLU A 15 -5.00 -3.90 -27.62
N PRO A 16 -5.95 -3.01 -27.27
CA PRO A 16 -7.29 -3.06 -27.81
C PRO A 16 -7.27 -2.99 -29.34
N SER A 17 -8.11 -3.80 -29.98
CA SER A 17 -8.23 -3.79 -31.44
C SER A 17 -8.77 -2.44 -31.93
N LYS A 18 -8.48 -2.08 -33.18
CA LYS A 18 -9.05 -0.88 -33.82
C LYS A 18 -10.59 -0.88 -33.85
N ALA A 19 -11.20 -2.06 -33.89
CA ALA A 19 -12.66 -2.21 -33.80
C ALA A 19 -13.15 -1.85 -32.39
N SER A 20 -12.51 -2.40 -31.36
CA SER A 20 -12.85 -2.09 -29.96
C SER A 20 -12.68 -0.61 -29.60
N LEU A 21 -11.75 0.10 -30.23
CA LEU A 21 -11.60 1.55 -30.03
C LEU A 21 -12.77 2.36 -30.62
N LYS A 22 -13.42 1.86 -31.67
CA LYS A 22 -14.60 2.50 -32.27
C LYS A 22 -15.90 2.21 -31.49
N ASP A 23 -15.95 1.09 -30.77
CA ASP A 23 -17.10 0.73 -29.94
C ASP A 23 -17.19 1.56 -28.65
N ILE A 24 -16.11 2.26 -28.27
CA ILE A 24 -16.12 3.14 -27.11
C ILE A 24 -16.94 4.39 -27.46
N PRO A 25 -18.01 4.70 -26.70
CA PRO A 25 -18.81 5.88 -26.96
C PRO A 25 -17.95 7.14 -26.83
N GLU A 26 -18.12 8.06 -27.77
CA GLU A 26 -17.47 9.38 -27.73
C GLU A 26 -17.92 10.12 -26.48
N VAL A 27 -16.97 10.38 -25.58
CA VAL A 27 -17.25 11.12 -24.35
C VAL A 27 -17.37 12.60 -24.70
N ASP A 28 -18.56 13.16 -24.56
CA ASP A 28 -18.81 14.58 -24.72
C ASP A 28 -18.26 15.36 -23.50
N PHE A 29 -17.04 15.89 -23.65
CA PHE A 29 -16.35 16.65 -22.61
C PHE A 29 -17.06 17.96 -22.21
N THR A 30 -18.07 18.42 -22.98
CA THR A 30 -18.86 19.62 -22.62
C THR A 30 -19.88 19.32 -21.52
N LYS A 31 -20.32 18.06 -21.40
CA LYS A 31 -21.32 17.60 -20.41
C LYS A 31 -20.70 16.99 -19.16
N VAL A 32 -19.43 16.60 -19.21
CA VAL A 32 -18.73 15.97 -18.09
C VAL A 32 -18.22 17.05 -17.13
N ARG A 33 -18.83 17.18 -15.95
CA ARG A 33 -18.24 17.94 -14.85
C ARG A 33 -17.09 17.13 -14.24
N ALA A 34 -15.88 17.67 -14.34
CA ALA A 34 -14.74 17.16 -13.57
C ALA A 34 -15.09 17.23 -12.07
N ARG A 35 -15.21 16.07 -11.43
CA ARG A 35 -15.46 16.00 -9.98
C ARG A 35 -14.19 16.45 -9.26
N SER A 36 -14.33 17.39 -8.32
CA SER A 36 -13.19 17.81 -7.49
C SER A 36 -12.65 16.60 -6.73
N ASN A 37 -11.37 16.31 -6.93
CA ASN A 37 -10.68 15.26 -6.19
C ASN A 37 -10.21 15.86 -4.86
N PRO A 38 -10.69 15.35 -3.71
CA PRO A 38 -10.28 15.85 -2.39
C PRO A 38 -8.77 15.75 -2.14
N TYR A 39 -8.06 14.93 -2.92
CA TYR A 39 -6.61 14.76 -2.83
C TYR A 39 -5.83 15.58 -3.86
N ALA A 40 -6.48 16.41 -4.69
CA ALA A 40 -5.83 17.16 -5.77
C ALA A 40 -4.67 18.04 -5.28
N ALA A 41 -4.87 18.77 -4.17
CA ALA A 41 -3.83 19.61 -3.58
C ALA A 41 -2.63 18.81 -3.06
N ARG A 42 -2.89 17.64 -2.44
CA ARG A 42 -1.83 16.74 -1.97
C ARG A 42 -1.05 16.15 -3.14
N ILE A 43 -1.76 15.69 -4.17
CA ILE A 43 -1.17 15.17 -5.40
C ILE A 43 -0.31 16.22 -6.11
N ALA A 44 -0.77 17.47 -6.20
CA ALA A 44 -0.01 18.55 -6.80
C ALA A 44 1.28 18.87 -6.01
N LYS A 45 1.25 18.71 -4.68
CA LYS A 45 2.39 18.97 -3.79
C LYS A 45 3.41 17.83 -3.77
N GLU A 46 2.95 16.59 -3.71
CA GLU A 46 3.78 15.38 -3.56
C GLU A 46 4.20 14.79 -4.93
N GLY A 47 3.49 15.15 -6.00
CA GLY A 47 3.61 14.51 -7.31
C GLY A 47 2.84 13.19 -7.39
N ILE A 48 2.61 12.72 -8.62
CA ILE A 48 2.06 11.37 -8.86
C ILE A 48 3.20 10.45 -9.27
N THR A 49 3.59 9.52 -8.40
CA THR A 49 4.39 8.37 -8.82
C THR A 49 3.46 7.36 -9.49
N VAL A 50 3.23 7.52 -10.79
CA VAL A 50 2.53 6.50 -11.58
C VAL A 50 3.49 5.33 -11.74
N GLN A 51 3.22 4.26 -11.00
CA GLN A 51 3.92 2.98 -11.14
C GLN A 51 3.58 2.36 -12.50
N VAL A 52 4.32 2.77 -13.54
CA VAL A 52 4.21 2.19 -14.90
C VAL A 52 4.96 0.85 -14.93
N GLY A 53 4.25 -0.23 -14.61
CA GLY A 53 4.79 -1.59 -14.64
C GLY A 53 3.67 -2.64 -14.59
N ARG A 54 3.94 -3.85 -15.12
CA ARG A 54 3.01 -4.97 -15.01
C ARG A 54 3.08 -5.61 -13.63
N GLY A 55 1.93 -5.73 -12.95
CA GLY A 55 1.76 -6.53 -11.72
C GLY A 55 1.40 -5.69 -10.49
N ARG A 56 1.21 -6.38 -9.35
CA ARG A 56 1.05 -5.71 -8.05
C ARG A 56 2.35 -4.96 -7.73
N PRO A 57 2.31 -3.70 -7.25
CA PRO A 57 3.49 -2.99 -6.80
C PRO A 57 4.32 -3.85 -5.84
N ARG A 58 5.65 -3.73 -5.92
CA ARG A 58 6.49 -4.52 -5.00
C ARG A 58 6.21 -4.06 -3.58
N LYS A 59 6.31 -5.00 -2.63
CA LYS A 59 6.10 -4.71 -1.22
C LYS A 59 6.96 -3.49 -0.84
N LEU A 60 6.35 -2.49 -0.19
CA LEU A 60 6.94 -1.20 0.24
C LEU A 60 7.00 -0.08 -0.82
N GLU A 61 6.60 -0.29 -2.07
CA GLU A 61 6.49 0.81 -3.05
C GLU A 61 5.26 1.71 -2.83
N GLU A 62 4.15 1.16 -2.32
CA GLU A 62 2.90 1.92 -2.13
C GLU A 62 2.87 2.76 -0.84
N VAL A 63 3.58 2.34 0.21
CA VAL A 63 3.35 2.83 1.59
C VAL A 63 4.41 3.86 2.04
N GLY A 64 5.30 4.27 1.13
CA GLY A 64 6.47 5.06 1.49
C GLY A 64 7.53 4.19 2.17
N GLY A 65 8.81 4.52 1.96
CA GLY A 65 9.98 3.68 2.23
C GLY A 65 10.28 3.37 3.70
N THR A 66 9.34 2.80 4.45
CA THR A 66 9.65 2.26 5.78
C THR A 66 10.48 0.99 5.63
N SER A 67 11.67 0.97 6.23
CA SER A 67 12.49 -0.25 6.29
C SER A 67 12.03 -1.13 7.46
N PRO A 68 11.68 -2.41 7.23
CA PRO A 68 11.38 -3.32 8.32
C PRO A 68 12.64 -3.57 9.14
N ARG A 69 12.55 -3.44 10.47
CA ARG A 69 13.58 -3.87 11.42
C ARG A 69 12.98 -4.85 12.41
N SER A 70 13.74 -5.89 12.74
CA SER A 70 13.38 -6.84 13.79
C SER A 70 14.01 -6.43 15.10
N VAL A 71 13.22 -6.45 16.18
CA VAL A 71 13.69 -6.27 17.55
C VAL A 71 13.36 -7.56 18.30
N ARG A 72 14.34 -8.10 19.02
CA ARG A 72 14.17 -9.29 19.84
C ARG A 72 14.04 -8.87 21.29
N PHE A 73 12.96 -9.29 21.92
CA PHE A 73 12.76 -9.18 23.36
C PHE A 73 12.62 -10.59 23.95
N PRO A 74 13.01 -10.78 25.22
CA PRO A 74 12.65 -11.97 25.96
C PRO A 74 11.13 -12.12 26.10
N ASP A 75 10.65 -13.34 26.31
CA ASP A 75 9.21 -13.65 26.33
C ASP A 75 8.47 -12.91 27.46
N ASP A 76 9.12 -12.73 28.63
CA ASP A 76 8.53 -12.02 29.77
C ASP A 76 8.25 -10.54 29.45
N VAL A 77 9.11 -9.92 28.64
CA VAL A 77 8.93 -8.54 28.16
C VAL A 77 7.77 -8.49 27.17
N TRP A 78 7.67 -9.46 26.26
CA TRP A 78 6.56 -9.54 25.32
C TRP A 78 5.20 -9.66 26.02
N GLU A 79 5.09 -10.54 27.02
CA GLU A 79 3.85 -10.70 27.80
C GLU A 79 3.43 -9.40 28.49
N LYS A 80 4.39 -8.67 29.07
CA LYS A 80 4.13 -7.37 29.72
C LYS A 80 3.63 -6.34 28.71
N LEU A 81 4.24 -6.26 27.53
CA LEU A 81 3.84 -5.34 26.47
C LEU A 81 2.44 -5.65 25.94
N GLU A 82 2.14 -6.93 25.70
CA GLU A 82 0.81 -7.36 25.24
C GLU A 82 -0.27 -7.06 26.28
N ARG A 83 0.00 -7.35 27.56
CA ARG A 83 -0.95 -7.06 28.64
C ARG A 83 -1.25 -5.57 28.72
N ARG A 84 -0.23 -4.72 28.56
CA ARG A 84 -0.39 -3.26 28.55
C ARG A 84 -1.18 -2.78 27.34
N ALA A 85 -0.87 -3.27 26.14
CA ALA A 85 -1.59 -2.93 24.92
C ALA A 85 -3.08 -3.32 25.00
N LYS A 86 -3.37 -4.52 25.52
CA LYS A 86 -4.75 -5.00 25.76
C LYS A 86 -5.49 -4.10 26.75
N LYS A 87 -4.84 -3.70 27.85
CA LYS A 87 -5.43 -2.79 28.85
C LYS A 87 -5.77 -1.42 28.25
N GLU A 88 -4.97 -0.93 27.32
CA GLU A 88 -5.19 0.33 26.60
C GLU A 88 -6.14 0.20 25.40
N GLY A 89 -6.59 -1.01 25.05
CA GLY A 89 -7.49 -1.25 23.91
C GLY A 89 -6.84 -1.00 22.55
N ILE A 90 -5.51 -1.05 22.45
CA ILE A 90 -4.76 -0.78 21.21
C ILE A 90 -3.95 -2.01 20.78
N SER A 91 -3.50 -2.02 19.52
CA SER A 91 -2.61 -3.07 19.03
C SER A 91 -1.21 -2.94 19.65
N LEU A 92 -0.52 -4.07 19.79
CA LEU A 92 0.88 -4.12 20.28
C LEU A 92 1.80 -3.21 19.45
N HIS A 93 1.63 -3.21 18.12
CA HIS A 93 2.41 -2.34 17.24
C HIS A 93 2.15 -0.85 17.49
N ALA A 94 0.90 -0.46 17.73
CA ALA A 94 0.55 0.92 18.06
C ALA A 94 1.13 1.34 19.42
N ALA A 95 1.07 0.46 20.42
CA ALA A 95 1.68 0.69 21.73
C ALA A 95 3.19 0.91 21.64
N LEU A 96 3.89 0.05 20.88
CA LEU A 96 5.33 0.18 20.62
C LEU A 96 5.66 1.50 19.90
N ARG A 97 4.90 1.83 18.85
CA ARG A 97 5.08 3.08 18.11
C ARG A 97 4.92 4.30 19.02
N ARG A 98 3.87 4.31 19.86
CA ARG A 98 3.61 5.38 20.83
C ARG A 98 4.77 5.52 21.83
N ALA A 99 5.27 4.40 22.36
CA ALA A 99 6.39 4.41 23.30
C ALA A 99 7.68 4.96 22.66
N ILE A 100 7.99 4.57 21.41
CA ILE A 100 9.16 5.08 20.67
C ILE A 100 9.05 6.59 20.44
N LEU A 101 7.88 7.07 20.02
CA LEU A 101 7.67 8.52 19.80
C LEU A 101 7.81 9.30 21.10
N ALA A 102 7.18 8.85 22.18
CA ALA A 102 7.31 9.49 23.48
C ALA A 102 8.77 9.50 23.99
N TRP A 103 9.52 8.42 23.75
CA TRP A 103 10.95 8.37 24.10
C TRP A 103 11.77 9.38 23.30
N LEU A 104 11.49 9.57 22.01
CA LEU A 104 12.15 10.58 21.17
C LEU A 104 11.81 12.00 21.59
N ASP A 105 10.55 12.27 21.93
CA ASP A 105 10.10 13.60 22.37
C ASP A 105 10.75 14.01 23.70
N HIS A 106 11.02 13.05 24.59
CA HIS A 106 11.75 13.30 25.85
C HIS A 106 13.27 13.44 25.68
N ALA A 107 13.82 13.03 24.53
CA ALA A 107 15.26 13.09 24.25
C ALA A 107 15.69 14.40 23.54
N ALA A 108 14.73 15.23 23.14
CA ALA A 108 14.92 16.55 22.52
C ALA A 108 14.77 17.69 23.54
#